data_AF-A0A013WEJ4-F1
#
_entry.id   AF-A0A013WEJ4-F1
#
_cell.length_a   1.000
_cell.length_b   1.000
_cell.length_c   1.000
_cell.angle_alpha   90.00
_cell.angle_beta   90.00
_cell.angle_gamma   90.00
#
_symmetry.space_group_name_H-M   'P 1'
#
loop_
_entity.id
_entity.type
_entity.pdbx_description
1 polymer ?
#
loop_
_entity_poly.entity_id
_entity_poly.type
_entity_poly.pdbx_seq_one_letter_code
_entity_poly.pdbx_strand_id
1 'polypeptide(L)'
;MSRAGDLVKGFRTRTVPRERTALAIWFWEIDRVLLSLIVALMAIGLVAVAAASPVAAIDRSTAQIAVNPLLYFYRQLFFVLLGLPVMLVISMLPRPQARRLATFMAVFFFVMLLMVPLLGSTVNGAKRWIDLPGFRFQPSEFLKPAYVVTLAWLLSLRGKDQSLPVIPLTGVTTALIALVLMRQPDFGQTVIFCACWGVLLLLSGVSMRAIGGLIAAGLAGLVAVYMFYENGRQRFNDFLGIGVDESVGPDQTDLAFRTITHGGFTGVGPGGGQHKFRLPEAHTDYIFSVIGEEFGLLACIAIACVYLAIIVRVLLRLLDEEDVFTILAAAGLTTQFGLQAIINMGVNAQIFPSKGMTLPFISYGGSSMLALCIGVGLLLAFTRRNPFMGRHTVVKWSGR
;
A
#
# COMPACT_ATOMS: atom_id res chain seq x y z
N MET A 1 1.91 34.62 -51.28
CA MET A 1 0.56 34.06 -51.06
C MET A 1 0.69 32.59 -50.67
N SER A 2 0.80 32.31 -49.38
CA SER A 2 0.80 30.96 -48.80
C SER A 2 -0.41 30.89 -47.87
N ARG A 3 -1.26 29.89 -48.11
CA ARG A 3 -2.65 29.80 -47.62
C ARG A 3 -2.72 29.76 -46.10
N ALA A 4 -3.59 30.59 -45.53
CA ALA A 4 -4.03 30.58 -44.13
C ALA A 4 -4.81 29.31 -43.69
N GLY A 5 -4.61 28.17 -44.38
CA GLY A 5 -5.40 26.94 -44.20
C GLY A 5 -4.74 25.85 -43.35
N ASP A 6 -3.44 25.96 -43.04
CA ASP A 6 -2.72 24.87 -42.35
C ASP A 6 -2.52 25.07 -40.83
N LEU A 7 -2.98 26.19 -40.26
CA LEU A 7 -2.91 26.45 -38.81
C LEU A 7 -4.06 25.84 -37.99
N VAL A 8 -5.05 25.20 -38.63
CA VAL A 8 -6.28 24.73 -37.95
C VAL A 8 -6.31 23.19 -37.72
N LYS A 9 -5.35 22.43 -38.26
CA LYS A 9 -5.38 20.95 -38.21
C LYS A 9 -4.99 20.30 -36.87
N GLY A 10 -4.67 21.08 -35.84
CA GLY A 10 -4.24 20.57 -34.52
C GLY A 10 -5.31 20.51 -33.44
N PHE A 11 -6.48 21.13 -33.63
CA PHE A 11 -7.56 21.07 -32.64
C PHE A 11 -8.36 19.78 -32.81
N ARG A 12 -7.84 18.66 -32.27
CA ARG A 12 -8.74 17.63 -31.74
C ARG A 12 -9.50 18.26 -30.59
N THR A 13 -10.58 18.97 -30.91
CA THR A 13 -11.61 19.38 -29.96
C THR A 13 -12.18 18.11 -29.36
N ARG A 14 -11.60 17.64 -28.24
CA ARG A 14 -12.35 16.80 -27.33
C ARG A 14 -13.55 17.63 -26.94
N THR A 15 -14.73 17.27 -27.44
CA THR A 15 -15.98 17.95 -27.17
C THR A 15 -16.16 18.03 -25.66
N VAL A 16 -16.20 19.25 -25.12
CA VAL A 16 -16.53 19.48 -23.71
C VAL A 16 -17.86 18.78 -23.44
N PRO A 17 -18.00 17.96 -22.38
CA PRO A 17 -19.24 17.23 -22.13
C PRO A 17 -20.40 18.21 -22.02
N ARG A 18 -21.47 17.94 -22.76
CA ARG A 18 -22.69 18.78 -22.80
C ARG A 18 -23.40 18.80 -21.43
N GLU A 19 -23.18 17.76 -20.62
CA GLU A 19 -23.66 17.66 -19.24
C GLU A 19 -22.56 18.03 -18.24
N ARG A 20 -22.86 19.01 -17.37
CA ARG A 20 -21.96 19.49 -16.30
C ARG A 20 -22.15 18.72 -14.98
N THR A 21 -22.53 17.45 -15.04
CA THR A 21 -22.70 16.63 -13.83
C THR A 21 -21.31 16.28 -13.27
N ALA A 22 -21.14 16.29 -11.95
CA ALA A 22 -19.87 15.98 -11.29
C ALA A 22 -19.30 14.61 -11.72
N LEU A 23 -20.18 13.63 -11.98
CA LEU A 23 -19.84 12.30 -12.50
C LEU A 23 -19.26 12.34 -13.92
N ALA A 24 -19.86 13.13 -14.81
CA ALA A 24 -19.37 13.26 -16.19
C ALA A 24 -17.98 13.89 -16.20
N ILE A 25 -17.77 14.96 -15.43
CA ILE A 25 -16.45 15.62 -15.30
C ILE A 25 -15.43 14.60 -14.77
N TRP A 26 -15.74 13.93 -13.66
CA TRP A 26 -14.85 12.93 -13.07
C TRP A 26 -14.46 11.82 -14.06
N PHE A 27 -15.41 11.30 -14.85
CA PHE A 27 -15.16 10.23 -15.81
C PHE A 27 -14.17 10.60 -16.92
N TRP A 28 -14.09 11.89 -17.27
CA TRP A 28 -13.12 12.38 -18.25
C TRP A 28 -11.77 12.75 -17.62
N GLU A 29 -11.75 13.14 -16.35
CA GLU A 29 -10.55 13.57 -15.64
C GLU A 29 -9.73 12.44 -15.00
N ILE A 30 -10.38 11.33 -14.69
CA ILE A 30 -9.74 10.20 -14.01
C ILE A 30 -8.68 9.52 -14.87
N ASP A 31 -7.58 9.09 -14.23
CA ASP A 31 -6.59 8.25 -14.88
C ASP A 31 -7.11 6.81 -15.06
N ARG A 32 -7.72 6.57 -16.23
CA ARG A 32 -8.30 5.27 -16.60
C ARG A 32 -7.27 4.14 -16.62
N VAL A 33 -6.02 4.43 -16.97
CA VAL A 33 -4.96 3.41 -17.01
C VAL A 33 -4.65 2.97 -15.58
N LEU A 34 -4.44 3.93 -14.68
CA LEU A 34 -4.21 3.62 -13.26
C LEU A 34 -5.39 2.84 -12.66
N LEU A 35 -6.63 3.30 -12.89
CA LEU A 35 -7.83 2.60 -12.44
C LEU A 35 -7.90 1.15 -12.98
N SER A 36 -7.63 0.95 -14.27
CA SER A 36 -7.65 -0.39 -14.87
C SER A 36 -6.59 -1.32 -14.28
N LEU A 37 -5.39 -0.81 -13.98
CA LEU A 37 -4.33 -1.61 -13.35
C LEU A 37 -4.71 -2.03 -11.93
N ILE A 38 -5.34 -1.13 -11.16
CA ILE A 38 -5.84 -1.43 -9.81
C ILE A 38 -6.95 -2.47 -9.85
N VAL A 39 -7.93 -2.32 -10.74
CA VAL A 39 -9.04 -3.28 -10.88
C VAL A 39 -8.52 -4.64 -11.34
N ALA A 40 -7.56 -4.68 -12.28
CA ALA A 40 -6.91 -5.91 -12.70
C ALA A 40 -6.18 -6.58 -11.52
N LEU A 41 -5.46 -5.81 -10.71
CA LEU A 41 -4.76 -6.33 -9.53
C LEU A 41 -5.74 -6.89 -8.48
N MET A 42 -6.88 -6.21 -8.25
CA MET A 42 -7.95 -6.71 -7.37
C MET A 42 -8.57 -8.01 -7.90
N ALA A 43 -8.76 -8.14 -9.22
CA ALA A 43 -9.27 -9.36 -9.84
C ALA A 43 -8.29 -10.53 -9.69
N ILE A 44 -6.99 -10.29 -9.93
CA ILE A 44 -5.93 -11.26 -9.67
C ILE A 44 -5.92 -11.67 -8.19
N GLY A 45 -6.09 -10.70 -7.29
CA GLY A 45 -6.20 -10.94 -5.86
C GLY A 45 -7.35 -11.86 -5.47
N LEU A 46 -8.54 -11.65 -6.04
CA LEU A 46 -9.69 -12.54 -5.80
C LEU A 46 -9.42 -13.98 -6.24
N VAL A 47 -8.74 -14.17 -7.38
CA VAL A 47 -8.34 -15.50 -7.85
C VAL A 47 -7.32 -16.13 -6.89
N ALA A 48 -6.33 -15.36 -6.45
CA ALA A 48 -5.32 -15.83 -5.49
C ALA A 48 -5.95 -16.21 -4.13
N VAL A 49 -6.89 -15.42 -3.63
CA VAL A 49 -7.61 -15.72 -2.38
C VAL A 49 -8.48 -16.96 -2.55
N ALA A 50 -9.10 -17.17 -3.71
CA ALA A 50 -9.84 -18.40 -3.99
C ALA A 50 -8.93 -19.63 -3.93
N ALA A 51 -7.70 -19.55 -4.47
CA ALA A 51 -6.69 -20.60 -4.40
C ALA A 51 -6.20 -20.90 -2.97
N ALA A 52 -6.05 -19.85 -2.14
CA ALA A 52 -5.57 -19.95 -0.76
C ALA A 52 -6.68 -20.27 0.27
N SER A 53 -7.95 -19.97 -0.04
CA SER A 53 -9.08 -20.11 0.90
C SER A 53 -9.26 -21.53 1.46
N PRO A 54 -9.11 -22.63 0.67
CA PRO A 54 -9.24 -23.98 1.20
C PRO A 54 -8.23 -24.31 2.29
N VAL A 55 -7.01 -23.76 2.21
CA VAL A 55 -5.97 -23.94 3.24
C VAL A 55 -6.45 -23.37 4.58
N ALA A 56 -6.86 -22.11 4.57
CA ALA A 56 -7.30 -21.40 5.77
C ALA A 56 -8.62 -21.94 6.35
N ALA A 57 -9.46 -22.59 5.53
CA ALA A 57 -10.69 -23.24 5.97
C ALA A 57 -10.39 -24.55 6.71
N ILE A 58 -9.39 -25.31 6.27
CA ILE A 58 -8.95 -26.56 6.94
C ILE A 58 -8.32 -26.24 8.29
N ASP A 59 -7.45 -25.24 8.38
CA ASP A 59 -6.81 -24.82 9.65
C ASP A 59 -7.81 -24.42 10.75
N ARG A 60 -9.01 -23.97 10.36
CA ARG A 60 -10.10 -23.59 11.29
C ARG A 60 -11.19 -24.64 11.43
N SER A 61 -11.16 -25.69 10.62
CA SER A 61 -12.15 -26.78 10.69
C SER A 61 -11.76 -27.73 11.80
N THR A 62 -12.55 -27.75 12.88
CA THR A 62 -12.48 -28.77 13.93
C THR A 62 -13.35 -29.96 13.53
N ALA A 63 -13.14 -31.13 14.14
CA ALA A 63 -13.88 -32.36 13.84
C ALA A 63 -15.42 -32.27 13.92
N GLN A 64 -15.97 -31.15 14.43
CA GLN A 64 -17.41 -30.90 14.57
C GLN A 64 -17.96 -29.73 13.73
N ILE A 65 -17.11 -28.94 13.06
CA ILE A 65 -17.55 -27.78 12.26
C ILE A 65 -16.82 -27.80 10.91
N ALA A 66 -17.53 -28.21 9.87
CA ALA A 66 -17.07 -28.07 8.49
C ALA A 66 -17.26 -26.62 8.04
N VAL A 67 -16.17 -25.88 7.90
CA VAL A 67 -16.20 -24.52 7.36
C VAL A 67 -16.18 -24.59 5.83
N ASN A 68 -16.99 -23.76 5.16
CA ASN A 68 -16.99 -23.70 3.70
C ASN A 68 -15.56 -23.41 3.17
N PRO A 69 -15.00 -24.24 2.27
CA PRO A 69 -13.65 -24.06 1.73
C PRO A 69 -13.41 -22.69 1.08
N LEU A 70 -14.46 -22.03 0.60
CA LEU A 70 -14.42 -20.72 -0.04
C LEU A 70 -14.85 -19.56 0.87
N LEU A 71 -14.94 -19.77 2.19
CA LEU A 71 -15.36 -18.72 3.14
C LEU A 71 -14.55 -17.43 2.98
N TYR A 72 -13.22 -17.53 2.90
CA TYR A 72 -12.34 -16.36 2.80
C TYR A 72 -12.48 -15.66 1.45
N PHE A 73 -12.76 -16.41 0.38
CA PHE A 73 -13.12 -15.85 -0.91
C PHE A 73 -14.40 -15.01 -0.83
N TYR A 74 -15.48 -15.54 -0.26
CA TYR A 74 -16.74 -14.78 -0.14
C TYR A 74 -16.59 -13.52 0.74
N ARG A 75 -15.79 -13.61 1.82
CA ARG A 75 -15.47 -12.46 2.66
C ARG A 75 -14.66 -11.42 1.89
N GLN A 76 -13.63 -11.83 1.17
CA GLN A 76 -12.84 -10.91 0.33
C GLN A 76 -13.71 -10.26 -0.74
N LEU A 77 -14.56 -11.03 -1.41
CA LEU A 77 -15.50 -10.54 -2.41
C LEU A 77 -16.43 -9.47 -1.83
N PHE A 78 -16.97 -9.69 -0.63
CA PHE A 78 -17.76 -8.69 0.07
C PHE A 78 -16.97 -7.39 0.31
N PHE A 79 -15.72 -7.47 0.79
CA PHE A 79 -14.89 -6.28 1.00
C PHE A 79 -14.45 -5.60 -0.30
N VAL A 80 -14.28 -6.34 -1.40
CA VAL A 80 -14.05 -5.78 -2.73
C VAL A 80 -15.29 -5.04 -3.22
N LEU A 81 -16.48 -5.63 -3.09
CA LEU A 81 -17.76 -5.01 -3.47
C LEU A 81 -18.09 -3.78 -2.63
N LEU A 82 -17.62 -3.73 -1.38
CA LEU A 82 -17.76 -2.56 -0.51
C LEU A 82 -16.68 -1.50 -0.79
N GLY A 83 -15.43 -1.92 -0.96
CA GLY A 83 -14.27 -1.05 -1.11
C GLY A 83 -14.22 -0.34 -2.47
N LEU A 84 -14.63 -1.01 -3.55
CA LEU A 84 -14.61 -0.43 -4.89
C LEU A 84 -15.51 0.82 -5.00
N PRO A 85 -16.78 0.81 -4.55
CA PRO A 85 -17.59 2.03 -4.45
C PRO A 85 -16.94 3.12 -3.59
N VAL A 86 -16.36 2.77 -2.43
CA VAL A 86 -15.68 3.73 -1.55
C VAL A 86 -14.50 4.40 -2.27
N MET A 87 -13.69 3.62 -2.98
CA MET A 87 -12.58 4.13 -3.80
C MET A 87 -13.08 5.12 -4.86
N LEU A 88 -14.15 4.77 -5.58
CA LEU A 88 -14.72 5.61 -6.62
C LEU A 88 -15.27 6.93 -6.04
N VAL A 89 -16.03 6.87 -4.94
CA VAL A 89 -16.58 8.06 -4.26
C VAL A 89 -15.45 8.99 -3.79
N ILE A 90 -14.41 8.45 -3.15
CA ILE A 90 -13.27 9.25 -2.69
C ILE A 90 -12.52 9.86 -3.89
N SER A 91 -12.37 9.13 -4.99
CA SER A 91 -11.72 9.64 -6.20
C SER A 91 -12.46 10.82 -6.85
N MET A 92 -13.75 11.00 -6.53
CA MET A 92 -14.53 12.15 -7.00
C MET A 92 -14.26 13.42 -6.18
N LEU A 93 -13.75 13.30 -4.95
CA LEU A 93 -13.55 14.43 -4.04
C LEU A 93 -12.52 15.44 -4.58
N PRO A 94 -12.87 16.74 -4.72
CA PRO A 94 -11.91 17.79 -5.06
C PRO A 94 -10.66 17.75 -4.18
N ARG A 95 -9.48 18.07 -4.74
CA ARG A 95 -8.19 18.01 -4.04
C ARG A 95 -8.22 18.61 -2.62
N PRO A 96 -8.84 19.79 -2.36
CA PRO A 96 -8.93 20.35 -1.01
C PRO A 96 -9.79 19.53 -0.04
N GLN A 97 -10.87 18.92 -0.53
CA GLN A 97 -11.75 18.08 0.29
C GLN A 97 -11.10 16.72 0.57
N ALA A 98 -10.46 16.11 -0.42
CA ALA A 98 -9.68 14.87 -0.26
C ALA A 98 -8.57 15.07 0.79
N ARG A 99 -7.87 16.20 0.75
CA ARG A 99 -6.89 16.58 1.78
C ARG A 99 -7.51 16.69 3.17
N ARG A 100 -8.62 17.43 3.32
CA ARG A 100 -9.31 17.60 4.62
C ARG A 100 -9.77 16.25 5.19
N LEU A 101 -10.34 15.39 4.34
CA LEU A 101 -10.74 14.04 4.71
C LEU A 101 -9.54 13.24 5.23
N ALA A 102 -8.42 13.25 4.49
CA ALA A 102 -7.21 12.54 4.90
C ALA A 102 -6.64 13.08 6.22
N THR A 103 -6.62 14.39 6.44
CA THR A 103 -6.17 14.97 7.71
C THR A 103 -7.08 14.59 8.88
N PHE A 104 -8.40 14.64 8.68
CA PHE A 104 -9.35 14.17 9.70
C PHE A 104 -9.14 12.68 10.02
N MET A 105 -9.04 11.85 8.99
CA MET A 105 -8.75 10.42 9.14
C MET A 105 -7.43 10.18 9.87
N ALA A 106 -6.38 10.95 9.58
CA ALA A 106 -5.08 10.78 10.21
C ALA A 106 -5.17 11.01 11.72
N VAL A 107 -5.83 12.10 12.14
CA VAL A 107 -6.05 12.40 13.56
C VAL A 107 -6.92 11.32 14.21
N PHE A 108 -8.05 10.97 13.57
CA PHE A 108 -8.98 9.98 14.09
C PHE A 108 -8.32 8.60 14.29
N PHE A 109 -7.65 8.07 13.26
CA PHE A 109 -7.00 6.77 13.34
C PHE A 109 -5.72 6.79 14.19
N PHE A 110 -5.04 7.93 14.33
CA PHE A 110 -3.96 8.07 15.30
C PHE A 110 -4.49 7.95 16.73
N VAL A 111 -5.60 8.63 17.06
CA VAL A 111 -6.25 8.49 18.36
C VAL A 111 -6.73 7.06 18.58
N MET A 112 -7.35 6.42 17.58
CA MET A 112 -7.73 5.01 17.68
C MET A 112 -6.52 4.10 17.91
N LEU A 113 -5.39 4.35 17.24
CA LEU A 113 -4.16 3.59 17.42
C LEU A 113 -3.65 3.69 18.87
N LEU A 114 -3.75 4.87 19.50
CA LEU A 114 -3.43 5.07 20.91
C LEU A 114 -4.38 4.31 21.85
N MET A 115 -5.62 4.09 21.43
CA MET A 115 -6.64 3.38 22.20
C MET A 115 -6.55 1.84 22.06
N VAL A 116 -5.81 1.32 21.08
CA VAL A 116 -5.66 -0.13 20.86
C VAL A 116 -5.18 -0.90 22.10
N PRO A 117 -4.21 -0.43 22.90
CA PRO A 117 -3.81 -1.16 24.12
C PRO A 117 -4.94 -1.33 25.14
N LEU A 118 -5.90 -0.40 25.16
CA LEU A 118 -7.03 -0.37 26.09
C LEU A 118 -8.23 -1.17 25.57
N LEU A 119 -8.57 -1.00 24.29
CA LEU A 119 -9.79 -1.54 23.67
C LEU A 119 -9.54 -2.75 22.75
N GLY A 120 -8.28 -3.05 22.46
CA GLY A 120 -7.90 -3.99 21.42
C GLY A 120 -7.88 -5.45 21.88
N SER A 121 -8.20 -6.33 20.94
CA SER A 121 -8.15 -7.79 21.09
C SER A 121 -6.74 -8.34 20.85
N THR A 122 -6.33 -9.34 21.63
CA THR A 122 -5.08 -10.08 21.42
C THR A 122 -5.24 -11.12 20.32
N VAL A 123 -4.45 -11.01 19.25
CA VAL A 123 -4.34 -12.01 18.18
C VAL A 123 -2.88 -12.35 17.99
N ASN A 124 -2.51 -13.63 17.99
CA ASN A 124 -1.13 -14.11 17.83
C ASN A 124 -0.13 -13.41 18.78
N GLY A 125 -0.53 -13.22 20.04
CA GLY A 125 0.30 -12.58 21.07
C GLY A 125 0.40 -11.05 21.01
N ALA A 126 -0.27 -10.38 20.05
CA ALA A 126 -0.22 -8.92 19.91
C ALA A 126 -1.61 -8.26 19.92
N LYS A 127 -1.74 -7.13 20.64
CA LYS A 127 -2.93 -6.26 20.60
C LYS A 127 -2.78 -5.23 19.50
N ARG A 128 -3.28 -5.54 18.30
CA ARG A 128 -3.22 -4.66 17.11
C ARG A 128 -4.59 -4.32 16.52
N TRP A 129 -5.62 -5.04 16.95
CA TRP A 129 -6.93 -5.06 16.30
C TRP A 129 -8.01 -4.56 17.25
N ILE A 130 -8.99 -3.84 16.73
CA ILE A 130 -10.21 -3.47 17.44
C ILE A 130 -11.35 -4.33 16.87
N ASP A 131 -12.01 -5.05 17.77
CA ASP A 131 -13.15 -5.90 17.44
C ASP A 131 -14.46 -5.11 17.56
N LEU A 132 -15.15 -4.93 16.43
CA LEU A 132 -16.53 -4.45 16.37
C LEU A 132 -17.46 -5.63 16.06
N PRO A 133 -18.76 -5.53 16.42
CA PRO A 133 -19.73 -6.57 16.05
C PRO A 133 -19.71 -6.84 14.54
N GLY A 134 -19.28 -8.05 14.15
CA GLY A 134 -19.21 -8.49 12.75
C GLY A 134 -18.01 -8.00 11.94
N PHE A 135 -17.15 -7.11 12.46
CA PHE A 135 -16.00 -6.57 11.74
C PHE A 135 -14.81 -6.30 12.65
N ARG A 136 -13.65 -6.84 12.28
CA ARG A 136 -12.38 -6.56 12.94
C ARG A 136 -11.57 -5.61 12.07
N PHE A 137 -11.05 -4.54 12.66
CA PHE A 137 -10.23 -3.59 11.92
C PHE A 137 -8.96 -3.20 12.63
N GLN A 138 -7.93 -2.92 11.84
CA GLN A 138 -6.62 -2.49 12.29
C GLN A 138 -6.47 -0.98 12.04
N PRO A 139 -6.39 -0.14 13.08
CA PRO A 139 -6.28 1.31 12.91
C PRO A 139 -5.06 1.74 12.09
N SER A 140 -3.93 1.04 12.19
CA SER A 140 -2.70 1.37 11.46
C SER A 140 -2.87 1.26 9.94
N GLU A 141 -3.71 0.35 9.44
CA GLU A 141 -3.99 0.20 8.00
C GLU A 141 -4.63 1.47 7.42
N PHE A 142 -5.62 2.03 8.13
CA PHE A 142 -6.29 3.27 7.70
C PHE A 142 -5.46 4.53 7.97
N LEU A 143 -4.63 4.50 9.02
CA LEU A 143 -3.74 5.60 9.34
C LEU A 143 -2.69 5.81 8.25
N LYS A 144 -2.13 4.75 7.64
CA LYS A 144 -1.07 4.84 6.61
C LYS A 144 -1.36 5.84 5.49
N PRO A 145 -2.41 5.68 4.66
CA PRO A 145 -2.67 6.60 3.55
C PRO A 145 -3.03 8.01 4.05
N ALA A 146 -3.77 8.11 5.16
CA ALA A 146 -4.16 9.38 5.75
C ALA A 146 -2.95 10.19 6.27
N TYR A 147 -2.03 9.51 6.94
CA TYR A 147 -0.76 10.04 7.44
C TYR A 147 0.10 10.56 6.29
N VAL A 148 0.26 9.78 5.21
CA VAL A 148 1.07 10.18 4.05
C VAL A 148 0.56 11.49 3.44
N VAL A 149 -0.76 11.60 3.22
CA VAL A 149 -1.37 12.80 2.65
C VAL A 149 -1.26 13.99 3.60
N THR A 150 -1.40 13.75 4.91
CA THR A 150 -1.25 14.79 5.94
C THR A 150 0.17 15.32 5.99
N LEU A 151 1.18 14.44 5.96
CA LEU A 151 2.58 14.84 5.91
C LEU A 151 2.93 15.56 4.62
N ALA A 152 2.44 15.08 3.47
CA ALA A 152 2.60 15.77 2.19
C ALA A 152 2.05 17.20 2.24
N TRP A 153 0.89 17.39 2.88
CA TRP A 153 0.34 18.72 3.10
C TRP A 153 1.23 19.57 4.01
N LEU A 154 1.65 19.07 5.15
CA LEU A 154 2.53 19.81 6.05
C LEU A 154 3.85 20.21 5.35
N LEU A 155 4.49 19.28 4.66
CA LEU A 155 5.72 19.51 3.88
C LEU A 155 5.50 20.50 2.73
N SER A 156 4.34 20.52 2.10
CA SER A 156 4.01 21.53 1.09
C SER A 156 3.93 22.96 1.64
N LEU A 157 3.61 23.13 2.93
CA LEU A 157 3.61 24.45 3.58
C LEU A 157 5.03 25.00 3.74
N ARG A 158 6.00 24.11 4.01
CA ARG A 158 7.42 24.49 4.07
C ARG A 158 7.95 25.01 2.74
N GLY A 159 7.45 24.48 1.62
CA GLY A 159 7.78 24.99 0.29
C GLY A 159 7.37 26.45 0.09
N LYS A 160 6.38 26.94 0.83
CA LYS A 160 5.92 28.33 0.82
C LYS A 160 6.65 29.20 1.84
N ASP A 161 6.92 28.65 3.01
CA ASP A 161 7.61 29.33 4.10
C ASP A 161 8.61 28.39 4.79
N GLN A 162 9.91 28.65 4.56
CA GLN A 162 10.99 27.84 5.12
C GLN A 162 11.20 28.06 6.62
N SER A 163 10.65 29.12 7.21
CA SER A 163 10.76 29.42 8.64
C SER A 163 9.89 28.48 9.50
N LEU A 164 8.88 27.86 8.90
CA LEU A 164 7.99 26.94 9.59
C LEU A 164 8.75 25.68 10.04
N PRO A 165 8.62 25.26 11.31
CA PRO A 165 9.28 24.06 11.86
C PRO A 165 8.59 22.76 11.41
N VAL A 166 8.35 22.61 10.10
CA VAL A 166 7.61 21.48 9.54
C VAL A 166 8.39 20.17 9.66
N ILE A 167 9.69 20.17 9.35
CA ILE A 167 10.52 18.95 9.44
C ILE A 167 10.47 18.36 10.86
N PRO A 168 10.78 19.10 11.95
CA PRO A 168 10.70 18.54 13.28
C PRO A 168 9.27 18.14 13.66
N LEU A 169 8.24 18.86 13.22
CA LEU A 169 6.84 18.48 13.45
C LEU A 169 6.51 17.11 12.82
N THR A 170 6.87 16.91 11.54
CA THR A 170 6.67 15.63 10.85
C THR A 170 7.51 14.51 11.47
N GLY A 171 8.71 14.81 11.95
CA GLY A 171 9.58 13.87 12.65
C GLY A 171 9.00 13.42 14.00
N VAL A 172 8.54 14.35 14.83
CA VAL A 172 7.87 14.04 16.10
C VAL A 172 6.61 13.21 15.85
N THR A 173 5.79 13.58 14.87
CA THR A 173 4.59 12.81 14.51
C THR A 173 4.93 11.38 14.12
N THR A 174 5.97 11.20 13.30
CA THR A 174 6.44 9.86 12.87
C THR A 174 7.01 9.06 14.03
N ALA A 175 7.81 9.69 14.88
CA ALA A 175 8.39 9.05 16.07
C ALA A 175 7.32 8.60 17.06
N LEU A 176 6.27 9.39 17.27
CA LEU A 176 5.13 9.02 18.12
C LEU A 176 4.39 7.81 17.56
N ILE A 177 4.09 7.80 16.25
CA ILE A 177 3.44 6.65 15.59
C ILE A 177 4.32 5.40 15.71
N ALA A 178 5.62 5.53 15.42
CA ALA A 178 6.59 4.43 15.53
C ALA A 178 6.64 3.86 16.96
N LEU A 179 6.70 4.72 17.98
CA LEU A 179 6.72 4.29 19.38
C LEU A 179 5.46 3.50 19.76
N VAL A 180 4.29 3.97 19.33
CA VAL A 180 3.00 3.31 19.61
C VAL A 180 2.92 1.95 18.90
N LEU A 181 3.35 1.88 17.64
CA LEU A 181 3.37 0.62 16.88
C LEU A 181 4.36 -0.40 17.45
N MET A 182 5.56 0.04 17.85
CA MET A 182 6.54 -0.83 18.49
C MET A 182 6.05 -1.39 19.83
N ARG A 183 5.21 -0.65 20.58
CA ARG A 183 4.53 -1.17 21.77
C ARG A 183 3.42 -2.18 21.47
N GLN A 184 2.90 -2.23 20.25
CA GLN A 184 1.90 -3.20 19.76
C GLN A 184 2.55 -4.41 19.04
N PRO A 185 3.78 -4.72 19.43
CA PRO A 185 4.75 -5.47 18.64
C PRO A 185 4.76 -5.32 17.11
N ASP A 186 4.39 -4.19 16.50
CA ASP A 186 4.21 -4.06 15.05
C ASP A 186 5.42 -3.40 14.35
N PHE A 187 6.47 -4.20 14.15
CA PHE A 187 7.69 -3.76 13.47
C PHE A 187 7.47 -3.46 11.98
N GLY A 188 6.67 -4.29 11.30
CA GLY A 188 6.44 -4.15 9.87
C GLY A 188 5.82 -2.81 9.49
N GLN A 189 4.75 -2.42 10.19
CA GLN A 189 4.11 -1.12 9.94
C GLN A 189 5.05 0.03 10.30
N THR A 190 5.79 -0.08 11.40
CA THR A 190 6.77 0.94 11.83
C THR A 190 7.77 1.27 10.72
N VAL A 191 8.34 0.24 10.07
CA VAL A 191 9.27 0.42 8.94
C VAL A 191 8.61 1.15 7.78
N ILE A 192 7.36 0.83 7.43
CA ILE A 192 6.63 1.52 6.36
C ILE A 192 6.42 2.99 6.68
N PHE A 193 5.96 3.34 7.89
CA PHE A 193 5.76 4.74 8.29
C PHE A 193 7.07 5.54 8.21
N CYS A 194 8.16 5.01 8.78
CA CYS A 194 9.47 5.65 8.74
C CYS A 194 10.03 5.79 7.33
N ALA A 195 9.90 4.76 6.49
CA ALA A 195 10.37 4.80 5.10
C ALA A 195 9.56 5.79 4.25
N CYS A 196 8.23 5.82 4.39
CA CYS A 196 7.38 6.79 3.70
C CYS A 196 7.73 8.23 4.11
N TRP A 197 7.97 8.47 5.40
CA TRP A 197 8.45 9.76 5.89
C TRP A 197 9.79 10.16 5.27
N GLY A 198 10.75 9.24 5.26
CA GLY A 198 12.07 9.47 4.65
C GLY A 198 11.98 9.83 3.17
N VAL A 199 11.14 9.12 2.40
CA VAL A 199 10.90 9.43 0.98
C VAL A 199 10.23 10.80 0.82
N LEU A 200 9.23 11.14 1.63
CA LEU A 200 8.60 12.46 1.58
C LEU A 200 9.58 13.59 1.91
N LEU A 201 10.48 13.39 2.89
CA LEU A 201 11.53 14.36 3.20
C LEU A 201 12.52 14.54 2.06
N LEU A 202 12.95 13.43 1.44
CA LEU A 202 13.81 13.44 0.25
C LEU A 202 13.16 14.26 -0.88
N LEU A 203 11.88 14.01 -1.17
CA LEU A 203 11.13 14.73 -2.20
C LEU A 203 10.87 16.21 -1.84
N SER A 204 10.81 16.55 -0.56
CA SER A 204 10.62 17.94 -0.11
C SER A 204 11.88 18.82 -0.18
N GLY A 205 13.01 18.28 -0.65
CA GLY A 205 14.26 19.04 -0.83
C GLY A 205 15.02 19.29 0.48
N VAL A 206 14.97 18.35 1.42
CA VAL A 206 15.82 18.40 2.62
C VAL A 206 17.30 18.20 2.24
N SER A 207 18.22 18.83 2.99
CA SER A 207 19.65 18.74 2.69
C SER A 207 20.17 17.30 2.71
N MET A 208 21.08 16.95 1.79
CA MET A 208 21.67 15.60 1.72
C MET A 208 22.37 15.18 3.02
N ARG A 209 22.88 16.15 3.79
CA ARG A 209 23.44 15.89 5.13
C ARG A 209 22.39 15.40 6.11
N ALA A 210 21.22 16.03 6.14
CA ALA A 210 20.12 15.60 7.00
C ALA A 210 19.55 14.24 6.55
N ILE A 211 19.49 13.97 5.25
CA ILE A 211 19.13 12.64 4.72
C ILE A 211 20.17 11.58 5.14
N GLY A 212 21.47 11.88 5.02
CA GLY A 212 22.54 10.99 5.51
C GLY A 212 22.42 10.72 7.01
N GLY A 213 22.08 11.75 7.80
CA GLY A 213 21.79 11.62 9.22
C GLY A 213 20.57 10.72 9.51
N LEU A 214 19.50 10.82 8.72
CA LEU A 214 18.32 9.96 8.84
C LEU A 214 18.63 8.50 8.50
N ILE A 215 19.45 8.25 7.47
CA ILE A 215 19.89 6.89 7.12
C ILE A 215 20.73 6.31 8.27
N ALA A 216 21.68 7.08 8.79
CA ALA A 216 22.49 6.67 9.94
C ALA A 216 21.63 6.40 11.17
N ALA A 217 20.64 7.25 11.45
CA ALA A 217 19.68 7.04 12.55
C ALA A 217 18.82 5.80 12.34
N GLY A 218 18.40 5.51 11.10
CA GLY A 218 17.66 4.30 10.75
C GLY A 218 18.49 3.03 10.98
N LEU A 219 19.76 3.03 10.57
CA LEU A 219 20.69 1.93 10.81
C LEU A 219 20.95 1.74 12.31
N ALA A 220 21.19 2.82 13.05
CA ALA A 220 21.32 2.78 14.52
C ALA A 220 20.04 2.25 15.19
N GLY A 221 18.87 2.62 14.65
CA GLY A 221 17.58 2.10 15.09
C GLY A 221 17.44 0.59 14.87
N LEU A 222 17.92 0.05 13.75
CA LEU A 222 17.94 -1.40 13.50
C LEU A 222 18.84 -2.13 14.48
N VAL A 223 20.03 -1.59 14.77
CA VAL A 223 20.92 -2.13 15.80
C VAL A 223 20.26 -2.09 17.18
N ALA A 224 19.61 -0.98 17.53
CA ALA A 224 18.88 -0.86 18.79
C ALA A 224 17.73 -1.87 18.89
N VAL A 225 16.98 -2.10 17.80
CA VAL A 225 15.94 -3.14 17.73
C VAL A 225 16.54 -4.52 17.99
N TYR A 226 17.67 -4.86 17.37
CA TYR A 226 18.33 -6.14 17.59
C TYR A 226 18.82 -6.32 19.04
N MET A 227 19.33 -5.24 19.66
CA MET A 227 19.90 -5.31 21.02
C MET A 227 18.83 -5.28 22.13
N PHE A 228 17.78 -4.46 21.96
CA PHE A 228 16.85 -4.12 23.04
C PHE A 228 15.42 -4.60 22.84
N TYR A 229 15.08 -5.13 21.65
CA TYR A 229 13.70 -5.52 21.34
C TYR A 229 13.62 -6.99 20.93
N GLU A 230 13.25 -7.84 21.90
CA GLU A 230 13.19 -9.30 21.79
C GLU A 230 12.45 -9.78 20.52
N ASN A 231 11.23 -9.30 20.29
CA ASN A 231 10.43 -9.73 19.13
C ASN A 231 11.06 -9.37 17.78
N GLY A 232 11.86 -8.29 17.74
CA GLY A 232 12.60 -7.91 16.54
C GLY A 232 13.83 -8.78 16.37
N ARG A 233 14.59 -8.99 17.44
CA ARG A 233 15.75 -9.88 17.48
C ARG A 233 15.39 -11.29 17.03
N GLN A 234 14.30 -11.87 17.53
CA GLN A 234 13.83 -13.20 17.10
C GLN A 234 13.59 -13.25 15.59
N ARG A 235 12.87 -12.28 15.02
CA ARG A 235 12.65 -12.20 13.56
C ARG A 235 13.95 -12.11 12.74
N PHE A 236 14.98 -11.44 13.26
CA PHE A 236 16.29 -11.37 12.60
C PHE A 236 17.05 -12.69 12.74
N ASN A 237 17.03 -13.30 13.93
CA ASN A 237 17.68 -14.57 14.19
C ASN A 237 17.06 -15.70 13.35
N ASP A 238 15.73 -15.78 13.31
CA ASP A 238 14.99 -16.74 12.50
C ASP A 238 15.32 -16.58 11.01
N PHE A 239 15.38 -15.34 10.53
CA PHE A 239 15.75 -15.04 9.14
C PHE A 239 17.20 -15.42 8.79
N LEU A 240 18.15 -15.17 9.70
CA LEU A 240 19.57 -15.47 9.51
C LEU A 240 19.93 -16.91 9.87
N GLY A 241 19.00 -17.70 10.39
CA GLY A 241 19.25 -19.06 10.90
C GLY A 241 20.10 -19.11 12.17
N ILE A 242 20.17 -18.01 12.94
CA ILE A 242 21.01 -17.91 14.14
C ILE A 242 20.25 -18.47 15.34
N GLY A 243 20.74 -19.57 15.92
CA GLY A 243 20.14 -20.16 17.11
C GLY A 243 18.82 -20.90 16.86
N VAL A 244 18.55 -21.28 15.61
CA VAL A 244 17.43 -22.15 15.26
C VAL A 244 17.73 -23.54 15.78
N ASP A 245 16.91 -24.00 16.72
CA ASP A 245 16.95 -25.37 17.20
C ASP A 245 16.40 -26.28 16.09
N GLU A 246 17.24 -27.17 15.55
CA GLU A 246 16.86 -28.09 14.45
C GLU A 246 15.67 -28.99 14.81
N SER A 247 15.35 -29.10 16.11
CA SER A 247 14.18 -29.83 16.61
C SER A 247 12.84 -29.10 16.42
N VAL A 248 12.83 -27.78 16.15
CA VAL A 248 11.61 -26.95 16.06
C VAL A 248 11.03 -26.89 14.64
N GLY A 249 11.73 -27.45 13.64
CA GLY A 249 11.27 -27.49 12.25
C GLY A 249 11.56 -26.22 11.46
N PRO A 250 11.24 -26.19 10.14
CA PRO A 250 11.56 -25.07 9.26
C PRO A 250 10.75 -23.80 9.62
N ASP A 251 11.41 -22.64 9.57
CA ASP A 251 10.76 -21.34 9.76
C ASP A 251 9.67 -21.09 8.69
N GLN A 252 8.69 -20.24 9.02
CA GLN A 252 7.60 -19.85 8.12
C GLN A 252 8.12 -19.25 6.81
N THR A 253 9.23 -18.50 6.85
CA THR A 253 9.83 -17.93 5.63
C THR A 253 10.49 -18.99 4.74
N ASP A 254 11.12 -20.01 5.33
CA ASP A 254 11.69 -21.15 4.60
C ASP A 254 10.58 -22.01 3.98
N LEU A 255 9.51 -22.28 4.72
CA LEU A 255 8.33 -22.95 4.18
C LEU A 255 7.73 -22.17 3.01
N ALA A 256 7.64 -20.84 3.12
CA ALA A 256 7.11 -19.97 2.06
C ALA A 256 7.98 -20.03 0.80
N PHE A 257 9.30 -20.01 0.97
CA PHE A 257 10.24 -20.12 -0.13
C PHE A 257 10.18 -21.49 -0.81
N ARG A 258 10.16 -22.58 -0.02
CA ARG A 258 10.00 -23.95 -0.55
C ARG A 258 8.69 -24.15 -1.30
N THR A 259 7.63 -23.47 -0.87
CA THR A 259 6.33 -23.50 -1.54
C THR A 259 6.41 -22.83 -2.92
N ILE A 260 7.11 -21.70 -3.04
CA ILE A 260 7.33 -21.03 -4.35
C ILE A 260 8.16 -21.92 -5.27
N THR A 261 9.25 -22.50 -4.78
CA THR A 261 10.17 -23.28 -5.61
C THR A 261 9.53 -24.57 -6.13
N HIS A 262 8.58 -25.14 -5.39
CA HIS A 262 7.80 -26.30 -5.84
C HIS A 262 6.92 -26.01 -7.07
N GLY A 263 6.45 -24.78 -7.25
CA GLY A 263 5.64 -24.39 -8.42
C GLY A 263 6.41 -24.33 -9.73
N GLY A 264 7.74 -24.22 -9.70
CA GLY A 264 8.55 -24.07 -10.92
C GLY A 264 8.14 -22.86 -11.76
N PHE A 265 8.30 -22.96 -13.10
CA PHE A 265 8.03 -21.82 -14.00
C PHE A 265 6.53 -21.58 -14.25
N THR A 266 5.74 -22.64 -14.41
CA THR A 266 4.33 -22.59 -14.85
C THR A 266 3.31 -22.92 -13.76
N GLY A 267 3.78 -23.35 -12.58
CA GLY A 267 2.92 -23.78 -11.49
C GLY A 267 2.50 -25.24 -11.62
N VAL A 268 1.99 -25.79 -10.52
CA VAL A 268 1.42 -27.15 -10.48
C VAL A 268 -0.03 -27.20 -10.96
N GLY A 269 -0.65 -26.04 -11.22
CA GLY A 269 -2.03 -25.90 -11.63
C GLY A 269 -2.97 -25.50 -10.47
N PRO A 270 -4.12 -24.84 -10.77
CA PRO A 270 -5.05 -24.38 -9.76
C PRO A 270 -5.57 -25.53 -8.88
N GLY A 271 -5.43 -25.41 -7.57
CA GLY A 271 -5.82 -26.44 -6.61
C GLY A 271 -4.90 -27.67 -6.55
N GLY A 272 -3.82 -27.72 -7.35
CA GLY A 272 -2.82 -28.79 -7.33
C GLY A 272 -1.76 -28.64 -6.23
N GLY A 273 -1.66 -27.44 -5.62
CA GLY A 273 -0.67 -27.14 -4.59
C GLY A 273 -0.89 -27.94 -3.30
N GLN A 274 0.15 -28.60 -2.82
CA GLN A 274 0.13 -29.39 -1.58
C GLN A 274 1.01 -28.76 -0.48
N HIS A 275 2.02 -27.98 -0.87
CA HIS A 275 2.95 -27.32 0.06
C HIS A 275 2.28 -26.13 0.76
N LYS A 276 1.34 -25.45 0.09
CA LYS A 276 0.51 -24.39 0.69
C LYS A 276 -0.21 -24.80 1.98
N PHE A 277 -0.54 -26.09 2.16
CA PHE A 277 -1.21 -26.57 3.38
C PHE A 277 -0.29 -26.63 4.61
N ARG A 278 1.03 -26.42 4.42
CA ARG A 278 2.00 -26.35 5.51
C ARG A 278 2.26 -24.91 5.95
N LEU A 279 1.71 -23.91 5.26
CA LEU A 279 1.93 -22.51 5.55
C LEU A 279 0.89 -21.97 6.55
N PRO A 280 1.31 -21.56 7.76
CA PRO A 280 0.42 -20.79 8.61
C PRO A 280 0.09 -19.46 7.92
N GLU A 281 -1.17 -19.02 8.00
CA GLU A 281 -1.59 -17.73 7.44
C GLU A 281 -1.36 -17.60 5.91
N ALA A 282 -1.43 -18.71 5.17
CA ALA A 282 -1.24 -18.78 3.71
C ALA A 282 -2.10 -17.80 2.88
N HIS A 283 -3.28 -17.46 3.39
CA HIS A 283 -4.25 -16.58 2.73
C HIS A 283 -3.97 -15.08 2.94
N THR A 284 -3.12 -14.72 3.90
CA THR A 284 -2.78 -13.34 4.26
C THR A 284 -1.32 -13.04 3.89
N ASP A 285 -0.38 -13.33 4.76
CA ASP A 285 1.01 -12.90 4.66
C ASP A 285 1.81 -13.67 3.60
N TYR A 286 1.44 -14.94 3.39
CA TYR A 286 2.14 -15.87 2.50
C TYR A 286 1.40 -16.20 1.19
N ILE A 287 0.44 -15.34 0.80
CA ILE A 287 -0.36 -15.58 -0.42
C ILE A 287 0.49 -15.57 -1.69
N PHE A 288 1.58 -14.80 -1.71
CA PHE A 288 2.50 -14.76 -2.85
C PHE A 288 3.17 -16.12 -3.06
N SER A 289 3.47 -16.85 -1.98
CA SER A 289 3.96 -18.22 -2.07
C SER A 289 2.94 -19.19 -2.64
N VAL A 290 1.68 -19.07 -2.24
CA VAL A 290 0.59 -19.89 -2.79
C VAL A 290 0.42 -19.63 -4.29
N ILE A 291 0.51 -18.38 -4.72
CA ILE A 291 0.44 -18.02 -6.14
C ILE A 291 1.62 -18.65 -6.90
N GLY A 292 2.82 -18.59 -6.34
CA GLY A 292 4.02 -19.19 -6.91
C GLY A 292 3.89 -20.71 -7.07
N GLU A 293 3.33 -21.41 -6.10
CA GLU A 293 3.10 -22.85 -6.19
C GLU A 293 2.11 -23.20 -7.30
N GLU A 294 0.92 -22.58 -7.31
CA GLU A 294 -0.16 -22.98 -8.22
C GLU A 294 -0.03 -22.44 -9.63
N PHE A 295 0.41 -21.19 -9.78
CA PHE A 295 0.46 -20.48 -11.06
C PHE A 295 1.88 -20.24 -11.57
N GLY A 296 2.89 -20.58 -10.77
CA GLY A 296 4.30 -20.55 -11.15
C GLY A 296 4.98 -19.18 -11.07
N LEU A 297 6.29 -19.20 -11.32
CA LEU A 297 7.13 -17.99 -11.36
C LEU A 297 6.63 -16.94 -12.36
N LEU A 298 6.07 -17.35 -13.50
CA LEU A 298 5.55 -16.43 -14.51
C LEU A 298 4.41 -15.56 -13.96
N ALA A 299 3.52 -16.13 -13.15
CA ALA A 299 2.44 -15.38 -12.51
C ALA A 299 3.00 -14.39 -11.48
N CYS A 300 3.98 -14.80 -10.68
CA CYS A 300 4.68 -13.93 -9.73
C CYS A 300 5.34 -12.73 -10.43
N ILE A 301 6.03 -12.95 -11.55
CA ILE A 301 6.63 -11.88 -12.37
C ILE A 301 5.55 -10.97 -12.93
N ALA A 302 4.46 -11.51 -13.47
CA ALA A 302 3.36 -10.71 -14.00
C ALA A 302 2.76 -9.78 -12.93
N ILE A 303 2.54 -10.29 -11.71
CA ILE A 303 2.07 -9.49 -10.57
C ILE A 303 3.06 -8.37 -10.24
N ALA A 304 4.36 -8.69 -10.13
CA ALA A 304 5.39 -7.69 -9.87
C ALA A 304 5.43 -6.60 -10.97
N CYS A 305 5.27 -6.99 -12.24
CA CYS A 305 5.15 -6.06 -13.36
C CYS A 305 3.91 -5.16 -13.27
N VAL A 306 2.76 -5.66 -12.78
CA VAL A 306 1.57 -4.83 -12.57
C VAL A 306 1.81 -3.78 -11.48
N TYR A 307 2.42 -4.15 -10.35
CA TYR A 307 2.83 -3.19 -9.32
C TYR A 307 3.80 -2.14 -9.88
N LEU A 308 4.81 -2.58 -10.63
CA LEU A 308 5.77 -1.66 -11.27
C LEU A 308 5.07 -0.73 -12.26
N ALA A 309 4.14 -1.23 -13.08
CA ALA A 309 3.35 -0.43 -14.01
C ALA A 309 2.51 0.63 -13.29
N ILE A 310 1.91 0.30 -12.15
CA ILE A 310 1.18 1.26 -11.30
C ILE A 310 2.11 2.37 -10.82
N ILE A 311 3.27 2.02 -10.27
CA ILE A 311 4.26 2.98 -9.77
C ILE A 311 4.74 3.89 -10.89
N VAL A 312 5.20 3.32 -12.00
CA VAL A 312 5.68 4.06 -13.17
C VAL A 312 4.59 4.96 -13.73
N ARG A 313 3.34 4.48 -13.80
CA ARG A 313 2.22 5.29 -14.28
C ARG A 313 2.00 6.54 -13.43
N VAL A 314 2.05 6.42 -12.10
CA VAL A 314 1.90 7.59 -11.22
C VAL A 314 3.10 8.52 -11.36
N LEU A 315 4.33 8.01 -11.37
CA LEU A 315 5.53 8.84 -11.53
C LEU A 315 5.50 9.63 -12.85
N LEU A 316 5.11 9.00 -13.96
CA LEU A 316 4.94 9.67 -15.25
C LEU A 316 3.84 10.73 -15.21
N ARG A 317 2.80 10.56 -14.38
CA ARG A 317 1.77 11.58 -14.19
C ARG A 317 2.27 12.78 -13.40
N LEU A 318 3.19 12.56 -12.46
CA LEU A 318 3.74 13.61 -11.62
C LEU A 318 4.75 14.51 -12.33
N LEU A 319 5.36 14.05 -13.44
CA LEU A 319 6.33 14.85 -14.21
C LEU A 319 5.75 16.17 -14.74
N ASP A 320 4.44 16.22 -14.99
CA ASP A 320 3.73 17.38 -15.53
C ASP A 320 2.98 18.19 -14.44
N GLU A 321 3.08 17.80 -13.16
CA GLU A 321 2.33 18.45 -12.08
C GLU A 321 3.16 19.56 -11.43
N GLU A 322 2.56 20.72 -11.21
CA GLU A 322 3.23 21.89 -10.61
C GLU A 322 2.90 22.05 -9.13
N ASP A 323 1.76 21.51 -8.67
CA ASP A 323 1.36 21.60 -7.27
C ASP A 323 2.19 20.64 -6.40
N VAL A 324 3.11 21.22 -5.62
CA VAL A 324 4.00 20.51 -4.69
C VAL A 324 3.24 19.57 -3.76
N PHE A 325 2.06 19.98 -3.27
CA PHE A 325 1.23 19.10 -2.44
C PHE A 325 0.82 17.84 -3.18
N THR A 326 0.29 17.99 -4.41
CA THR A 326 -0.15 16.88 -5.25
C THR A 326 1.02 15.94 -5.58
N ILE A 327 2.20 16.49 -5.89
CA ILE A 327 3.42 15.70 -6.13
C ILE A 327 3.78 14.86 -4.90
N LEU A 328 3.89 15.49 -3.72
CA LEU A 328 4.26 14.80 -2.49
C LEU A 328 3.20 13.76 -2.08
N ALA A 329 1.91 14.08 -2.17
CA ALA A 329 0.83 13.20 -1.75
C ALA A 329 0.73 11.96 -2.64
N ALA A 330 0.74 12.13 -3.96
CA ALA A 330 0.65 10.99 -4.88
C ALA A 330 1.93 10.16 -4.90
N ALA A 331 3.12 10.80 -4.82
CA ALA A 331 4.38 10.06 -4.70
C ALA A 331 4.42 9.26 -3.40
N GLY A 332 4.09 9.88 -2.26
CA GLY A 332 4.06 9.21 -0.97
C GLY A 332 3.08 8.04 -0.91
N LEU A 333 1.86 8.20 -1.46
CA LEU A 333 0.86 7.13 -1.48
C LEU A 333 1.34 5.96 -2.36
N THR A 334 1.97 6.28 -3.49
CA THR A 334 2.56 5.29 -4.40
C THR A 334 3.74 4.56 -3.76
N THR A 335 4.60 5.28 -3.04
CA THR A 335 5.70 4.71 -2.26
C THR A 335 5.16 3.79 -1.17
N GLN A 336 4.14 4.21 -0.42
CA GLN A 336 3.53 3.38 0.62
C GLN A 336 2.96 2.08 0.05
N PHE A 337 2.23 2.17 -1.07
CA PHE A 337 1.67 1.04 -1.77
C PHE A 337 2.75 0.08 -2.31
N GLY A 338 3.73 0.63 -3.03
CA GLY A 338 4.82 -0.14 -3.65
C GLY A 338 5.75 -0.78 -2.63
N LEU A 339 6.13 -0.04 -1.57
CA LEU A 339 7.00 -0.55 -0.52
C LEU A 339 6.34 -1.70 0.26
N GLN A 340 5.04 -1.60 0.56
CA GLN A 340 4.31 -2.69 1.20
C GLN A 340 4.33 -3.96 0.34
N ALA A 341 4.16 -3.82 -0.98
CA ALA A 341 4.22 -4.92 -1.93
C ALA A 341 5.62 -5.54 -2.03
N ILE A 342 6.67 -4.71 -2.19
CA ILE A 342 8.07 -5.17 -2.26
C ILE A 342 8.45 -5.94 -1.00
N ILE A 343 8.13 -5.41 0.19
CA ILE A 343 8.48 -6.10 1.43
C ILE A 343 7.69 -7.41 1.54
N ASN A 344 6.42 -7.48 1.14
CA ASN A 344 5.65 -8.74 1.21
C ASN A 344 6.21 -9.81 0.26
N MET A 345 6.40 -9.46 -1.01
CA MET A 345 6.99 -10.38 -1.99
C MET A 345 8.40 -10.81 -1.59
N GLY A 346 9.21 -9.88 -1.06
CA GLY A 346 10.57 -10.17 -0.59
C GLY A 346 10.60 -11.10 0.63
N VAL A 347 9.62 -11.04 1.54
CA VAL A 347 9.51 -12.03 2.64
C VAL A 347 9.20 -13.42 2.12
N ASN A 348 8.27 -13.54 1.16
CA ASN A 348 7.92 -14.82 0.56
C ASN A 348 9.11 -15.42 -0.24
N ALA A 349 9.94 -14.56 -0.83
CA ALA A 349 11.16 -14.95 -1.53
C ALA A 349 12.40 -15.08 -0.62
N GLN A 350 12.25 -15.03 0.72
CA GLN A 350 13.35 -15.13 1.69
C GLN A 350 14.45 -14.05 1.53
N ILE A 351 14.09 -12.89 0.99
CA ILE A 351 14.97 -11.70 0.87
C ILE A 351 14.88 -10.82 2.12
N PHE A 352 13.72 -10.83 2.81
CA PHE A 352 13.45 -10.04 4.01
C PHE A 352 12.92 -10.91 5.16
N PRO A 353 13.09 -10.49 6.42
CA PRO A 353 12.56 -11.23 7.58
C PRO A 353 11.03 -11.21 7.63
N SER A 354 10.43 -12.25 8.21
CA SER A 354 8.98 -12.39 8.31
C SER A 354 8.30 -11.16 8.93
N LYS A 355 7.16 -10.78 8.36
CA LYS A 355 6.32 -9.65 8.81
C LYS A 355 4.85 -9.94 8.55
N GLY A 356 4.01 -9.55 9.50
CA GLY A 356 2.55 -9.73 9.42
C GLY A 356 1.87 -8.59 8.64
N MET A 357 2.15 -8.46 7.35
CA MET A 357 1.53 -7.44 6.51
C MET A 357 1.06 -8.01 5.17
N THR A 358 -0.17 -7.64 4.81
CA THR A 358 -0.84 -8.00 3.57
C THR A 358 -0.13 -7.48 2.32
N LEU A 359 -0.20 -8.25 1.24
CA LEU A 359 0.13 -7.85 -0.13
C LEU A 359 -1.03 -6.98 -0.66
N PRO A 360 -0.81 -5.70 -1.03
CA PRO A 360 -1.89 -4.78 -1.33
C PRO A 360 -2.83 -5.25 -2.45
N PHE A 361 -4.15 -5.34 -2.20
CA PHE A 361 -5.19 -5.85 -3.10
C PHE A 361 -5.15 -7.34 -3.46
N ILE A 362 -4.08 -8.07 -3.11
CA ILE A 362 -3.97 -9.50 -3.38
C ILE A 362 -4.31 -10.32 -2.14
N SER A 363 -3.64 -10.06 -1.01
CA SER A 363 -3.87 -10.81 0.23
C SER A 363 -5.29 -10.66 0.76
N TYR A 364 -5.78 -11.71 1.43
CA TYR A 364 -6.98 -11.59 2.24
C TYR A 364 -6.78 -10.58 3.36
N GLY A 365 -7.77 -9.72 3.58
CA GLY A 365 -7.74 -8.79 4.70
C GLY A 365 -8.80 -7.72 4.55
N GLY A 366 -9.95 -7.91 5.20
CA GLY A 366 -11.11 -7.02 5.01
C GLY A 366 -10.83 -5.56 5.33
N SER A 367 -10.23 -5.26 6.47
CA SER A 367 -9.88 -3.88 6.85
C SER A 367 -8.77 -3.30 5.98
N SER A 368 -7.77 -4.11 5.61
CA SER A 368 -6.68 -3.67 4.73
C SER A 368 -7.21 -3.36 3.32
N MET A 369 -8.12 -4.17 2.79
CA MET A 369 -8.78 -3.95 1.51
C MET A 369 -9.51 -2.61 1.46
N LEU A 370 -10.28 -2.28 2.50
CA LEU A 370 -10.96 -0.99 2.61
C LEU A 370 -9.97 0.17 2.75
N ALA A 371 -8.94 0.03 3.59
CA ALA A 371 -7.92 1.06 3.76
C ALA A 371 -7.15 1.34 2.46
N LEU A 372 -6.81 0.30 1.70
CA LEU A 372 -6.17 0.40 0.39
C LEU A 372 -7.09 1.05 -0.66
N CYS A 373 -8.38 0.71 -0.66
CA CYS A 373 -9.38 1.37 -1.50
C CYS A 373 -9.47 2.87 -1.19
N ILE A 374 -9.40 3.26 0.09
CA ILE A 374 -9.37 4.67 0.48
C ILE A 374 -8.06 5.34 0.00
N GLY A 375 -6.91 4.70 0.23
CA GLY A 375 -5.61 5.22 -0.20
C GLY A 375 -5.51 5.41 -1.71
N VAL A 376 -5.99 4.44 -2.49
CA VAL A 376 -6.03 4.56 -3.95
C VAL A 376 -7.11 5.52 -4.43
N GLY A 377 -8.25 5.63 -3.73
CA GLY A 377 -9.25 6.66 -3.98
C GLY A 377 -8.65 8.07 -3.86
N LEU A 378 -7.86 8.31 -2.81
CA LEU A 378 -7.11 9.55 -2.62
C LEU A 378 -6.06 9.74 -3.73
N LEU A 379 -5.30 8.71 -4.08
CA LEU A 379 -4.32 8.75 -5.17
C LEU A 379 -4.97 9.12 -6.51
N LEU A 380 -6.11 8.51 -6.84
CA LEU A 380 -6.88 8.83 -8.02
C LEU A 380 -7.38 10.27 -7.96
N ALA A 381 -7.89 10.73 -6.82
CA ALA A 381 -8.35 12.11 -6.64
C ALA A 381 -7.23 13.15 -6.92
N PHE A 382 -6.00 12.86 -6.49
CA PHE A 382 -4.83 13.74 -6.70
C PHE A 382 -4.25 13.65 -8.11
N THR A 383 -4.32 12.49 -8.76
CA THR A 383 -3.83 12.28 -10.14
C THR A 383 -4.83 12.70 -11.23
N ARG A 384 -6.03 13.15 -10.86
CA ARG A 384 -7.00 13.71 -11.82
C ARG A 384 -6.44 14.93 -12.54
N ARG A 385 -6.67 14.98 -13.85
CA ARG A 385 -6.27 16.09 -14.71
C ARG A 385 -7.41 16.45 -15.65
N ASN A 386 -7.72 17.73 -15.76
CA ASN A 386 -8.69 18.21 -16.72
C ASN A 386 -8.16 18.01 -18.15
N PRO A 387 -8.78 17.15 -18.99
CA PRO A 387 -8.31 16.87 -20.34
C PRO A 387 -8.63 17.99 -21.34
N PHE A 388 -9.43 18.99 -20.93
CA PHE A 388 -9.88 20.11 -21.76
C PHE A 388 -9.12 21.40 -21.48
N MET A 389 -8.43 21.52 -20.34
CA MET A 389 -7.41 22.56 -20.16
C MET A 389 -6.16 22.14 -20.93
N GLY A 390 -5.87 22.87 -22.01
CA GLY A 390 -4.66 22.66 -22.80
C GLY A 390 -3.42 22.69 -21.92
N ARG A 391 -2.38 21.94 -22.29
CA ARG A 391 -1.03 22.14 -21.74
C ARG A 391 -0.75 23.63 -21.84
N HIS A 392 -0.44 24.30 -20.73
CA HIS A 392 0.05 25.67 -20.79
C HIS A 392 1.33 25.63 -21.63
N THR A 393 1.21 25.89 -22.92
CA THR A 393 2.34 26.28 -23.74
C THR A 393 2.78 27.58 -23.12
N VAL A 394 3.88 27.53 -22.37
CA VAL A 394 4.58 28.73 -21.94
C VAL A 394 4.80 29.54 -23.22
N VAL A 395 4.02 30.61 -23.39
CA VAL A 395 4.23 31.56 -24.46
C VAL A 395 5.56 32.20 -24.10
N LYS A 396 6.65 31.69 -24.70
CA LYS A 396 7.92 32.41 -24.71
C LYS A 396 7.61 33.72 -25.42
N TRP A 397 7.51 34.77 -24.63
CA TRP A 397 7.34 36.13 -25.12
C TRP A 397 8.58 36.44 -25.97
N SER A 398 8.43 36.32 -27.29
CA SER A 398 9.40 36.81 -28.25
C SER A 398 9.27 38.33 -28.21
N GLY A 399 10.14 38.98 -27.44
CA GLY A 399 10.22 40.44 -27.35
C GLY A 399 10.68 41.07 -28.67
N ARG A 400 9.78 41.11 -29.65
CA ARG A 400 9.89 41.91 -30.85
C ARG A 400 8.75 42.90 -30.90
#